data_AF-A0A1N6HQY3-F1
#
_entry.id   AF-A0A1N6HQY3-F1
#
_cell.length_a   1.000
_cell.length_b   1.000
_cell.length_c   1.000
_cell.angle_alpha   90.00
_cell.angle_beta   90.00
_cell.angle_gamma   90.00
#
_symmetry.space_group_name_H-M   'P 1'
#
loop_
_entity.id
_entity.type
_entity.pdbx_description
1 polymer ?
#
loop_
_entity_poly.entity_id
_entity_poly.type
_entity_poly.pdbx_seq_one_letter_code
_entity_poly.pdbx_strand_id
1 'polypeptide(L)' 'MATCRDCGKVLGLFGSSSETLCENCALIQEAEQMFHRIKALEDEGLSHEEIAKAVWERPEDGDKGAA' A
#
# COMPACT_ATOMS: atom_id res chain seq x y z
N MET A 1 17.95 -1.78 17.66
CA MET A 1 16.71 -2.57 17.68
C MET A 1 15.66 -1.71 17.00
N ALA A 2 15.18 -2.14 15.83
CA ALA A 2 14.19 -1.37 15.11
C ALA A 2 12.79 -1.68 15.64
N THR A 3 11.92 -0.68 15.64
CA THR A 3 10.52 -0.82 16.01
C THR A 3 9.66 -0.38 14.84
N CYS A 4 8.51 -1.04 14.65
CA CYS A 4 7.50 -0.60 13.71
C CYS A 4 7.09 0.84 14.05
N ARG A 5 7.15 1.74 13.06
CA ARG A 5 6.76 3.14 13.23
C ARG A 5 5.33 3.30 13.76
N ASP A 6 4.40 2.48 13.30
CA ASP A 6 2.97 2.70 13.55
C ASP A 6 2.45 1.96 14.79
N CYS A 7 2.98 0.76 15.09
CA CYS A 7 2.49 -0.05 16.21
C CYS A 7 3.54 -0.34 17.30
N GLY A 8 4.77 0.16 17.16
CA GLY A 8 5.83 -0.03 18.15
C GLY A 8 6.37 -1.46 18.28
N LYS A 9 5.87 -2.42 17.47
CA LYS A 9 6.33 -3.82 17.49
C LYS A 9 7.84 -3.89 17.20
N VAL A 10 8.58 -4.60 18.03
CA VAL A 10 10.02 -4.84 17.82
C VAL A 10 10.22 -5.69 16.56
N LEU A 11 11.04 -5.19 15.64
CA LEU A 11 11.42 -5.86 14.42
C LEU A 11 12.77 -6.57 14.66
N GLY A 12 12.85 -7.86 14.32
CA GLY A 12 14.09 -8.65 14.40
C GLY A 12 15.13 -8.30 13.34
N LEU A 13 14.93 -7.21 12.59
CA LEU A 13 15.80 -6.77 11.51
C LEU A 13 16.90 -5.87 12.07
N PHE A 14 18.15 -6.33 11.94
CA PHE A 14 19.33 -5.51 12.20
C PHE A 14 19.52 -4.49 11.06
N GLY A 15 19.56 -3.20 11.39
CA GLY A 15 19.90 -2.14 10.44
C GLY A 15 18.73 -1.43 9.74
N SER A 16 17.48 -1.68 10.14
CA SER A 16 16.33 -1.01 9.51
C SER A 16 16.15 0.43 10.05
N SER A 17 15.82 1.36 9.14
CA SER A 17 15.64 2.79 9.43
C SER A 17 14.42 3.04 10.34
N SER A 18 14.34 4.23 10.95
CA SER A 18 13.23 4.66 11.80
C SER A 18 11.85 4.69 11.11
N GLU A 19 11.80 4.47 9.80
CA GLU A 19 10.58 4.45 8.99
C GLU A 19 10.08 3.04 8.68
N THR A 20 10.67 2.01 9.28
CA THR A 20 10.32 0.62 8.98
C THR A 20 8.93 0.28 9.54
N LEU A 21 8.05 -0.25 8.68
CA LEU A 21 6.78 -0.85 9.09
C LEU A 21 6.93 -2.35 9.29
N CYS A 22 6.18 -2.91 10.25
CA CYS A 22 5.97 -4.35 10.25
C CYS A 22 5.05 -4.74 9.09
N GLU A 23 5.14 -5.99 8.64
CA GLU A 23 4.33 -6.53 7.54
C GLU A 23 2.83 -6.21 7.70
N ASN A 24 2.28 -6.38 8.91
CA ASN A 24 0.87 -6.09 9.17
C ASN A 24 0.54 -4.60 8.99
N CYS A 25 1.38 -3.68 9.47
CA CYS A 25 1.14 -2.24 9.30
C CYS A 25 1.30 -1.82 7.84
N ALA A 26 2.24 -2.42 7.09
CA ALA A 26 2.37 -2.19 5.66
C ALA A 26 1.10 -2.64 4.91
N LEU A 27 0.58 -3.83 5.21
CA LEU A 27 -0.65 -4.35 4.60
C LEU A 27 -1.88 -3.50 4.93
N ILE A 28 -2.00 -3.01 6.17
CA ILE A 28 -3.09 -2.10 6.56
C ILE A 28 -2.98 -0.80 5.77
N GLN A 29 -1.79 -0.21 5.67
CA GLN A 29 -1.58 1.02 4.92
C GLN A 29 -1.89 0.86 3.43
N GLU A 30 -1.58 -0.28 2.84
CA GLU A 30 -1.93 -0.62 1.46
C GLU A 30 -3.45 -0.76 1.29
N ALA A 31 -4.13 -1.43 2.23
CA ALA A 31 -5.58 -1.56 2.22
C ALA A 31 -6.30 -0.21 2.37
N GLU A 32 -5.79 0.68 3.23
CA GLU A 32 -6.31 2.05 3.38
C GLU A 32 -6.17 2.86 2.09
N GLN A 33 -5.01 2.76 1.42
CA GLN A 33 -4.79 3.42 0.13
C GLN A 33 -5.75 2.89 -0.95
N MET A 34 -5.94 1.57 -1.03
CA MET A 34 -6.92 0.96 -1.94
C MET A 34 -8.34 1.46 -1.65
N PHE A 35 -8.74 1.53 -0.38
CA PHE A 35 -10.06 2.00 0.02
C PHE A 35 -10.29 3.48 -0.36
N HIS A 36 -9.30 4.35 -0.13
CA HIS A 36 -9.37 5.75 -0.54
C HIS A 36 -9.48 5.91 -2.05
N ARG A 37 -8.76 5.07 -2.81
CA ARG A 37 -8.85 5.05 -4.27
C ARG A 37 -10.23 4.61 -4.76
N ILE A 38 -10.80 3.56 -4.16
CA ILE A 38 -12.17 3.11 -4.48
C ILE A 38 -13.15 4.26 -4.25
N LYS A 39 -13.10 4.90 -3.07
CA LYS A 39 -13.99 6.03 -2.76
C LYS A 39 -13.86 7.19 -3.74
N ALA A 40 -12.64 7.57 -4.12
CA ALA A 40 -12.43 8.64 -5.08
C ALA A 40 -13.10 8.31 -6.43
N LEU A 41 -12.99 7.07 -6.89
CA LEU A 41 -13.60 6.63 -8.14
C LEU A 41 -15.14 6.54 -8.04
N GLU A 42 -15.68 6.14 -6.87
CA GLU A 42 -17.12 6.21 -6.60
C GLU A 42 -17.63 7.66 -6.63
N ASP A 43 -16.89 8.60 -6.04
CA ASP A 43 -17.21 10.03 -6.03
C ASP A 43 -17.14 10.65 -7.45
N GLU A 44 -16.27 10.13 -8.32
CA GLU A 44 -16.20 10.48 -9.74
C GLU A 44 -17.39 9.93 -10.57
N GLY A 45 -18.22 9.06 -9.97
CA GLY A 45 -19.41 8.49 -10.59
C GLY A 45 -19.13 7.30 -11.51
N LEU A 46 -17.96 6.66 -11.37
CA LEU A 46 -17.60 5.47 -12.14
C LEU A 46 -18.48 4.28 -11.74
N SER A 47 -18.76 3.42 -12.71
CA SER A 47 -19.49 2.18 -12.45
C SER A 47 -18.60 1.19 -11.67
N HIS A 48 -19.24 0.26 -10.96
CA HIS A 48 -18.53 -0.76 -10.19
C HIS A 48 -17.56 -1.59 -11.06
N GLU A 49 -17.91 -1.84 -12.33
CA GLU A 49 -17.03 -2.55 -13.27
C GLU A 49 -15.77 -1.73 -13.62
N GLU A 50 -15.91 -0.42 -13.82
CA GLU A 50 -14.79 0.49 -14.09
C GLU A 50 -13.88 0.65 -12.87
N ILE A 51 -14.47 0.72 -11.66
CA ILE A 51 -13.72 0.77 -10.40
C ILE A 51 -12.94 -0.53 -10.20
N ALA A 52 -13.57 -1.68 -10.39
CA ALA A 52 -12.92 -2.99 -10.25
C ALA A 52 -11.75 -3.11 -11.22
N LYS A 53 -11.91 -2.63 -12.46
CA LYS A 53 -10.83 -2.59 -13.44
C LYS A 53 -9.69 -1.67 -12.98
N ALA A 54 -10.00 -0.45 -12.55
CA ALA A 54 -8.99 0.54 -12.15
C ALA A 54 -8.22 0.16 -10.88
N VAL A 55 -8.84 -0.59 -9.96
CA VAL A 55 -8.25 -0.97 -8.67
C VAL A 55 -7.56 -2.34 -8.74
N TRP A 56 -8.10 -3.30 -9.51
CA TRP A 56 -7.56 -4.66 -9.59
C TRP A 56 -6.68 -4.96 -10.79
N GLU A 57 -6.71 -4.14 -11.86
CA GLU A 57 -5.65 -4.20 -12.86
C GLU A 57 -4.38 -3.61 -12.25
N ARG A 58 -3.54 -4.50 -11.71
CA ARG A 58 -2.19 -4.15 -11.27
C ARG A 58 -1.48 -3.54 -12.48
N PRO A 59 -0.96 -2.30 -12.41
CA PRO A 59 -0.17 -1.76 -13.51
C PRO A 59 0.99 -2.73 -13.77
N GLU A 60 1.21 -3.10 -15.03
CA GLU A 60 2.39 -3.86 -15.49
C GLU A 60 3.70 -3.05 -15.36
N ASP A 61 3.78 -2.08 -14.44
CA ASP A 61 5.00 -1.35 -14.15
C ASP A 61 5.89 -2.14 -13.19
N GLY A 62 6.30 -3.31 -13.68
CA GLY A 62 7.54 -3.99 -13.35
C GLY A 62 8.63 -3.74 -14.40
N ASP A 63 8.54 -2.71 -15.23
CA ASP A 63 9.57 -2.35 -16.21
C ASP A 63 9.77 -0.82 -16.30
N LYS A 64 10.59 -0.26 -15.41
CA LYS A 64 11.61 0.75 -15.72
C LYS A 64 12.37 1.19 -14.48
N GLY A 65 13.50 0.52 -14.27
CA GLY A 65 14.57 0.92 -13.37
C GLY A 65 15.89 0.22 -13.68
N ALA A 66 16.08 -0.23 -14.92
CA ALA A 66 17.38 -0.58 -15.47
C ALA A 66 17.79 0.53 -16.45
N ALA A 67 18.60 1.46 -15.95
CA ALA A 67 19.52 2.29 -16.73
C ALA A 67 20.67 2.70 -15.80
#